data_AF-A0A543DX75-F1
#
_entry.id   AF-A0A543DX75-F1
#
_cell.length_a   1.000
_cell.length_b   1.000
_cell.length_c   1.000
_cell.angle_alpha   90.00
_cell.angle_beta   90.00
_cell.angle_gamma   90.00
#
_symmetry.space_group_name_H-M   'P 1'
#
loop_
_entity.id
_entity.type
_entity.pdbx_description
1 polymer ?
#
loop_
_entity_poly.entity_id
_entity_poly.type
_entity_poly.pdbx_seq_one_letter_code
_entity_poly.pdbx_strand_id
1 'polypeptide(L)'
;MPQEIPLAGGNVSDGVVRVGDTVRRPAGPWTPAVHALLAHLHEVAFDGAPRPLGLDERGREVLEFVPGRTIWPDHFDEVGPADRLARVARLIRAFHDAVAGFTLPPDAVWQVVIPPEDDGGGEIIAHHDLAPWNLVAEGDAWTFIDWNVAGPGSRLWDLAYAVRAFVPLSADPAWQRPDAAARVRLVADAYGLDEARRRRLAPMLARRSKRHVRPARRRARDGRPAVGAAVGRGPRRGLAARHRVHRPARAGLARRPARLIGRRAASVSSTTAAGATARLGA
;
A
#
# COMPACT_ATOMS: atom_id res chain seq x y z
N MET A 1 29.64 -12.92 18.88
CA MET A 1 28.54 -12.01 18.49
C MET A 1 27.53 -12.81 17.69
N PRO A 2 26.24 -12.78 18.04
CA PRO A 2 25.21 -13.42 17.21
C PRO A 2 25.17 -12.78 15.82
N GLN A 3 24.85 -13.59 14.80
CA GLN A 3 24.87 -13.15 13.41
C GLN A 3 23.77 -12.10 13.14
N GLU A 4 24.14 -10.94 12.62
CA GLU A 4 23.20 -9.92 12.14
C GLU A 4 22.88 -10.20 10.66
N ILE A 5 21.60 -10.43 10.35
CA ILE A 5 21.11 -10.68 9.00
C ILE A 5 20.32 -9.45 8.55
N PRO A 6 20.79 -8.68 7.56
CA PRO A 6 20.03 -7.56 7.02
C PRO A 6 18.65 -8.01 6.53
N LEU A 7 17.61 -7.31 6.95
CA LEU A 7 16.26 -7.53 6.43
C LEU A 7 16.06 -6.61 5.21
N ALA A 8 15.65 -7.21 4.09
CA ALA A 8 15.32 -6.50 2.85
C ALA A 8 13.80 -6.56 2.61
N GLY A 9 13.20 -5.47 2.12
CA GLY A 9 11.76 -5.38 1.85
C GLY A 9 11.18 -4.03 2.28
N GLY A 10 9.96 -3.68 1.85
CA GLY A 10 9.28 -2.43 2.25
C GLY A 10 10.11 -1.15 2.04
N ASN A 11 9.68 0.00 2.57
CA ASN A 11 10.58 1.16 2.69
C ASN A 11 11.54 0.96 3.88
N VAL A 12 12.14 -0.23 4.04
CA VAL A 12 13.00 -0.53 5.19
C VAL A 12 14.08 0.54 5.29
N SER A 13 14.14 1.16 6.45
CA SER A 13 15.16 2.14 6.80
C SER A 13 16.50 1.42 6.85
N ASP A 14 17.58 2.07 6.37
CA ASP A 14 18.92 1.53 6.54
C ASP A 14 19.17 1.15 8.01
N GLY A 15 19.74 -0.04 8.25
CA GLY A 15 20.12 -0.50 9.60
C GLY A 15 19.11 -1.40 10.32
N VAL A 16 18.11 -1.95 9.63
CA VAL A 16 17.25 -3.02 10.19
C VAL A 16 17.89 -4.40 9.97
N VAL A 17 18.11 -5.14 11.06
CA VAL A 17 18.72 -6.48 11.02
C VAL A 17 17.94 -7.45 11.89
N ARG A 18 17.89 -8.72 11.49
CA ARG A 18 17.46 -9.84 12.32
C ARG A 18 18.65 -10.41 13.09
N VAL A 19 18.43 -10.74 14.36
CA VAL A 19 19.38 -11.43 15.24
C VAL A 19 18.62 -12.52 15.99
N GLY A 20 18.80 -13.79 15.62
CA GLY A 20 18.00 -14.89 16.15
C GLY A 20 16.50 -14.63 15.95
N ASP A 21 15.72 -14.62 17.03
CA ASP A 21 14.27 -14.41 17.02
C ASP A 21 13.87 -12.96 17.30
N THR A 22 14.74 -12.02 16.98
CA THR A 22 14.53 -10.60 17.25
C THR A 22 14.97 -9.72 16.08
N VAL A 23 14.40 -8.52 16.01
CA VAL A 23 14.78 -7.46 15.06
C VAL A 23 15.47 -6.34 15.83
N ARG A 24 16.54 -5.79 15.25
CA ARG A 24 17.19 -4.55 15.69
C ARG A 24 16.95 -3.49 14.64
N ARG A 25 16.52 -2.31 15.06
CA ARG A 25 16.33 -1.15 14.17
C ARG A 25 16.76 0.16 14.83
N PRO A 26 17.02 1.22 14.06
CA PRO A 26 17.33 2.53 14.64
C PRO A 26 16.22 2.98 15.60
N ALA A 27 16.59 3.33 16.83
CA ALA A 27 15.69 3.95 17.80
C ALA A 27 15.60 5.46 17.57
N GLY A 28 14.54 6.08 18.09
CA GLY A 28 14.37 7.53 18.10
C GLY A 28 13.59 7.99 19.33
N PRO A 29 13.32 9.31 19.44
CA PRO A 29 12.57 9.86 20.57
C PRO A 29 11.18 9.23 20.77
N TRP A 30 10.60 8.65 19.72
CA TRP A 30 9.31 7.97 19.76
C TRP A 30 9.37 6.53 20.30
N THR A 31 10.55 5.90 20.33
CA THR A 31 10.70 4.48 20.69
C THR A 31 10.13 4.15 22.06
N PRO A 32 10.31 4.96 23.13
CA PRO A 32 9.67 4.69 24.42
C PRO A 32 8.13 4.64 24.36
N ALA A 33 7.51 5.54 23.59
CA ALA A 33 6.05 5.58 23.44
C ALA A 33 5.53 4.38 22.62
N VAL A 34 6.25 4.00 21.57
CA VAL A 34 5.95 2.80 20.77
C VAL A 34 6.10 1.53 21.61
N HIS A 35 7.14 1.44 22.43
CA HIS A 35 7.32 0.31 23.35
C HIS A 35 6.20 0.22 24.38
N ALA A 36 5.77 1.34 24.97
CA ALA A 36 4.64 1.36 25.88
C ALA A 36 3.35 0.88 25.20
N LEU A 37 3.11 1.31 23.96
CA LEU A 37 1.97 0.83 23.16
C LEU A 37 2.03 -0.68 22.90
N LEU A 38 3.17 -1.19 22.41
CA LEU A 38 3.31 -2.61 22.09
C LEU A 38 3.23 -3.50 23.34
N ALA A 39 3.75 -3.03 24.48
CA ALA A 39 3.61 -3.71 25.77
C ALA A 39 2.15 -3.81 26.18
N HIS A 40 1.40 -2.69 26.12
CA HIS A 40 -0.05 -2.67 26.38
C HIS A 40 -0.81 -3.64 25.47
N LEU A 41 -0.52 -3.62 24.16
CA LEU A 41 -1.16 -4.54 23.20
C LEU A 41 -0.92 -6.01 23.59
N HIS A 42 0.30 -6.34 24.02
CA HIS A 42 0.60 -7.68 24.50
C HIS A 42 -0.14 -8.01 25.81
N GLU A 43 -0.20 -7.09 26.77
CA GLU A 43 -0.90 -7.25 28.05
C GLU A 43 -2.41 -7.50 27.89
N VAL A 44 -3.04 -6.87 26.89
CA VAL A 44 -4.46 -7.10 26.55
C VAL A 44 -4.66 -8.26 25.57
N ALA A 45 -3.65 -9.11 25.36
CA ALA A 45 -3.66 -10.28 24.51
C ALA A 45 -4.00 -10.00 23.03
N PHE A 46 -3.53 -8.88 22.49
CA PHE A 46 -3.57 -8.61 21.05
C PHE A 46 -2.33 -9.17 20.35
N ASP A 47 -2.48 -10.32 19.68
CA ASP A 47 -1.38 -11.03 18.98
C ASP A 47 -1.00 -10.42 17.61
N GLY A 48 -1.70 -9.36 17.18
CA GLY A 48 -1.48 -8.72 15.89
C GLY A 48 -0.33 -7.70 15.84
N ALA A 49 0.54 -7.69 16.85
CA ALA A 49 1.69 -6.80 16.97
C ALA A 49 2.92 -7.54 17.55
N PRO A 50 4.16 -7.15 17.21
CA PRO A 50 5.37 -7.73 17.80
C PRO A 50 5.56 -7.30 19.25
N ARG A 51 6.19 -8.15 20.07
CA ARG A 51 6.57 -7.76 21.44
C ARG A 51 7.76 -6.78 21.46
N PRO A 52 7.73 -5.76 22.33
CA PRO A 52 8.90 -4.93 22.59
C PRO A 52 9.84 -5.64 23.55
N LEU A 53 11.15 -5.60 23.28
CA LEU A 53 12.19 -6.29 24.08
C LEU A 53 13.28 -5.32 24.59
N GLY A 54 13.01 -4.02 24.55
CA GLY A 54 13.90 -2.97 25.04
C GLY A 54 14.91 -2.45 24.01
N LEU A 55 16.06 -1.98 24.49
CA LEU A 55 17.14 -1.47 23.65
C LEU A 55 18.35 -2.40 23.76
N ASP A 56 19.13 -2.53 22.69
CA ASP A 56 20.40 -3.24 22.74
C ASP A 56 21.55 -2.34 23.25
N GLU A 57 22.74 -2.91 23.40
CA GLU A 57 23.95 -2.21 23.88
C GLU A 57 24.37 -1.03 22.99
N ARG A 58 23.89 -0.97 21.75
CA ARG A 58 24.15 0.14 20.80
C ARG A 58 23.02 1.16 20.78
N GLY A 59 22.03 1.02 21.66
CA GLY A 59 20.85 1.87 21.72
C GLY A 59 19.86 1.63 20.58
N ARG A 60 19.93 0.48 19.88
CA ARG A 60 18.95 0.12 18.84
C ARG A 60 17.69 -0.44 19.49
N GLU A 61 16.55 -0.13 18.89
CA GLU A 61 15.26 -0.70 19.26
C GLU A 61 15.28 -2.21 19.03
N VAL A 62 14.78 -2.97 20.01
CA VAL A 62 14.64 -4.42 19.94
C VAL A 62 13.19 -4.83 19.99
N LEU A 63 12.74 -5.51 18.93
CA LEU A 63 11.43 -6.13 18.86
C LEU A 63 11.55 -7.64 18.60
N GLU A 64 10.51 -8.38 18.93
CA GLU A 64 10.31 -9.76 18.46
C GLU A 64 10.37 -9.83 16.92
N PHE A 65 11.04 -10.86 16.40
CA PHE A 65 10.95 -11.17 14.98
C PHE A 65 9.65 -11.92 14.72
N VAL A 66 8.81 -11.34 13.86
CA VAL A 66 7.56 -11.96 13.42
C VAL A 66 7.86 -12.96 12.30
N PRO A 67 7.67 -14.27 12.50
CA PRO A 67 7.83 -15.25 11.45
C PRO A 67 6.74 -15.11 10.38
N GLY A 68 7.04 -15.55 9.16
CA GLY A 68 6.16 -15.43 8.01
C GLY A 68 6.70 -14.51 6.91
N ARG A 69 5.79 -14.11 6.01
CA ARG A 69 6.12 -13.29 4.83
C ARG A 69 5.30 -12.01 4.80
N THR A 70 5.93 -10.91 4.42
CA THR A 70 5.20 -9.67 4.11
C THR A 70 4.33 -9.89 2.88
N ILE A 71 3.06 -9.50 2.94
CA ILE A 71 2.14 -9.81 1.83
C ILE A 71 2.43 -8.99 0.57
N TRP A 72 3.16 -7.88 0.66
CA TRP A 72 3.56 -7.06 -0.50
C TRP A 72 5.07 -7.13 -0.74
N PRO A 73 5.54 -7.13 -2.00
CA PRO A 73 4.75 -7.10 -3.24
C PRO A 73 4.27 -8.47 -3.73
N ASP A 74 4.92 -9.54 -3.29
CA ASP A 74 4.88 -10.83 -4.00
C ASP A 74 3.72 -11.76 -3.60
N HIS A 75 2.98 -11.43 -2.55
CA HIS A 75 1.91 -12.27 -1.97
C HIS A 75 0.59 -11.51 -1.78
N PHE A 76 0.37 -10.45 -2.57
CA PHE A 76 -0.79 -9.57 -2.39
C PHE A 76 -2.10 -10.28 -2.78
N ASP A 77 -2.01 -11.35 -3.55
CA ASP A 77 -3.10 -12.26 -3.86
C ASP A 77 -3.67 -12.97 -2.62
N GLU A 78 -2.91 -13.11 -1.54
CA GLU A 78 -3.41 -13.71 -0.28
C GLU A 78 -4.55 -12.93 0.38
N VAL A 79 -4.59 -11.62 0.15
CA VAL A 79 -5.67 -10.72 0.61
C VAL A 79 -6.63 -10.36 -0.53
N GLY A 80 -6.48 -11.02 -1.69
CA GLY A 80 -7.38 -10.95 -2.83
C GLY A 80 -8.78 -11.50 -2.52
N PRO A 81 -8.91 -12.73 -1.98
CA PRO A 81 -10.19 -13.31 -1.58
C PRO A 81 -10.97 -12.44 -0.59
N ALA A 82 -12.30 -12.48 -0.68
CA ALA A 82 -13.18 -11.62 0.10
C ALA A 82 -13.09 -11.92 1.61
N ASP A 83 -13.07 -13.19 1.99
CA ASP A 83 -12.92 -13.64 3.38
C ASP A 83 -11.57 -13.21 3.99
N ARG A 84 -10.48 -13.27 3.21
CA ARG A 84 -9.14 -12.82 3.61
C ARG A 84 -9.07 -11.30 3.73
N LEU A 85 -9.67 -10.54 2.81
CA LEU A 85 -9.78 -9.07 2.95
C LEU A 85 -10.64 -8.67 4.17
N ALA A 86 -11.75 -9.37 4.40
CA ALA A 86 -12.59 -9.16 5.58
C ALA A 86 -11.82 -9.48 6.88
N ARG A 87 -10.93 -10.47 6.85
CA ARG A 87 -10.04 -10.78 7.97
C ARG A 87 -9.08 -9.63 8.27
N VAL A 88 -8.49 -8.98 7.25
CA VAL A 88 -7.67 -7.76 7.46
C VAL A 88 -8.49 -6.71 8.21
N ALA A 89 -9.73 -6.46 7.77
CA ALA A 89 -10.59 -5.47 8.39
C ALA A 89 -10.91 -5.81 9.87
N ARG A 90 -11.15 -7.08 10.18
CA ARG A 90 -11.35 -7.56 11.57
C ARG A 90 -10.09 -7.43 12.42
N LEU A 91 -8.91 -7.71 11.87
CA LEU A 91 -7.64 -7.52 12.56
C LEU A 91 -7.41 -6.05 12.92
N ILE A 92 -7.68 -5.14 11.98
CA ILE A 92 -7.58 -3.69 12.22
C ILE A 92 -8.61 -3.26 13.28
N ARG A 93 -9.83 -3.81 13.26
CA ARG A 93 -10.83 -3.53 14.29
C ARG A 93 -10.36 -4.01 15.67
N ALA A 94 -9.83 -5.23 15.76
CA ALA A 94 -9.31 -5.79 17.00
C ALA A 94 -8.16 -4.94 17.56
N PHE A 95 -7.24 -4.47 16.72
CA PHE A 95 -6.22 -3.50 17.10
C PHE A 95 -6.84 -2.22 17.68
N HIS A 96 -7.77 -1.60 16.95
CA HIS A 96 -8.41 -0.37 17.39
C HIS A 96 -9.22 -0.52 18.69
N ASP A 97 -9.78 -1.70 18.96
CA ASP A 97 -10.45 -2.02 20.22
C ASP A 97 -9.42 -2.23 21.36
N ALA A 98 -8.31 -2.94 21.10
CA ALA A 98 -7.25 -3.18 22.08
C ALA A 98 -6.57 -1.90 22.57
N VAL A 99 -6.36 -0.93 21.67
CA VAL A 99 -5.72 0.34 22.02
C VAL A 99 -6.65 1.34 22.75
N ALA A 100 -7.96 1.09 22.79
CA ALA A 100 -8.91 2.02 23.42
C ALA A 100 -8.67 2.18 24.94
N GLY A 101 -8.08 1.18 25.60
CA GLY A 101 -7.69 1.23 27.01
C GLY A 101 -6.29 1.77 27.27
N PHE A 102 -5.53 2.12 26.22
CA PHE A 102 -4.15 2.56 26.38
C PHE A 102 -4.10 4.00 26.93
N THR A 103 -3.40 4.17 28.06
CA THR A 103 -3.14 5.50 28.62
C THR A 103 -1.86 6.07 28.04
N LEU A 104 -1.96 7.25 27.43
CA LEU A 104 -0.82 7.99 26.91
C LEU A 104 0.16 8.34 28.03
N PRO A 105 1.46 7.98 27.91
CA PRO A 105 2.48 8.51 28.79
C PRO A 105 2.52 10.05 28.68
N PRO A 106 2.64 10.80 29.79
CA PRO A 106 2.54 12.26 29.80
C PRO A 106 3.60 12.94 28.92
N ASP A 107 4.78 12.34 28.79
CA ASP A 107 5.89 12.85 27.97
C ASP A 107 6.07 12.07 26.66
N ALA A 108 5.00 11.41 26.18
CA ALA A 108 5.07 10.59 24.97
C ALA A 108 5.38 11.45 23.73
N VAL A 109 6.53 11.17 23.10
CA VAL A 109 6.89 11.71 21.80
C VAL A 109 6.45 10.73 20.72
N TRP A 110 5.85 11.23 19.65
CA TRP A 110 5.38 10.41 18.52
C TRP A 110 6.00 10.89 17.22
N GLN A 111 6.34 9.96 16.32
CA GLN A 111 6.86 10.30 14.99
C GLN A 111 5.71 10.66 14.04
N VAL A 112 5.24 11.91 14.10
CA VAL A 112 4.11 12.37 13.27
C VAL A 112 4.58 12.73 11.85
N VAL A 113 4.34 11.84 10.89
CA VAL A 113 4.65 12.10 9.46
C VAL A 113 3.55 12.90 8.77
N ILE A 114 2.29 12.61 9.09
CA ILE A 114 1.12 13.34 8.59
C ILE A 114 0.22 13.61 9.80
N PRO A 115 0.02 14.88 10.18
CA PRO A 115 -0.86 15.19 11.30
C PRO A 115 -2.29 14.75 10.97
N PRO A 116 -3.00 14.10 11.93
CA PRO A 116 -4.41 13.79 11.78
C PRO A 116 -5.23 15.07 11.59
N GLU A 117 -6.39 14.97 10.95
CA GLU A 117 -7.34 16.09 10.89
C GLU A 117 -8.13 16.20 12.20
N ASP A 118 -8.78 17.35 12.42
CA ASP A 118 -9.77 17.56 13.49
C ASP A 118 -11.06 16.76 13.21
N ASP A 119 -10.93 15.45 12.99
CA ASP A 119 -12.01 14.52 12.67
C ASP A 119 -12.41 13.62 13.85
N GLY A 120 -11.89 13.96 15.05
CA GLY A 120 -11.83 13.10 16.22
C GLY A 120 -10.40 12.69 16.60
N GLY A 121 -9.37 13.42 16.15
CA GLY A 121 -7.97 13.18 16.53
C GLY A 121 -7.81 13.00 18.04
N GLY A 122 -7.08 11.96 18.45
CA GLY A 122 -6.93 11.57 19.84
C GLY A 122 -7.96 10.55 20.33
N GLU A 123 -8.85 10.03 19.45
CA GLU A 123 -9.73 8.89 19.77
C GLU A 123 -8.91 7.65 20.15
N ILE A 124 -7.80 7.40 19.45
CA ILE A 124 -6.89 6.27 19.69
C ILE A 124 -5.45 6.65 19.38
N ILE A 125 -4.52 5.78 19.79
CA ILE A 125 -3.21 5.70 19.15
C ILE A 125 -3.34 4.83 17.90
N ALA A 126 -3.30 5.47 16.74
CA ALA A 126 -3.35 4.83 15.44
C ALA A 126 -1.96 4.37 15.01
N HIS A 127 -1.90 3.38 14.12
CA HIS A 127 -0.65 2.91 13.52
C HIS A 127 -0.19 3.84 12.38
N HIS A 128 -1.13 4.49 11.68
CA HIS A 128 -0.91 5.42 10.55
C HIS A 128 -0.34 4.83 9.26
N ASP A 129 0.16 3.59 9.29
CA ASP A 129 0.73 2.86 8.15
C ASP A 129 0.24 1.40 8.05
N LEU A 130 -1.04 1.14 8.39
CA LEU A 130 -1.69 -0.16 8.19
C LEU A 130 -1.79 -0.47 6.70
N ALA A 131 -0.84 -1.25 6.18
CA ALA A 131 -0.72 -1.50 4.75
C ALA A 131 -0.14 -2.89 4.44
N PRO A 132 -0.30 -3.37 3.19
CA PRO A 132 0.18 -4.69 2.80
C PRO A 132 1.69 -4.93 2.98
N TRP A 133 2.53 -3.90 2.83
CA TRP A 133 3.98 -4.05 3.06
C TRP A 133 4.34 -4.20 4.54
N ASN A 134 3.42 -3.88 5.44
CA ASN A 134 3.59 -3.98 6.89
C ASN A 134 2.76 -5.12 7.50
N LEU A 135 2.09 -5.93 6.69
CA LEU A 135 1.36 -7.11 7.18
C LEU A 135 2.19 -8.36 6.89
N VAL A 136 2.64 -9.02 7.97
CA VAL A 136 3.29 -10.33 7.92
C VAL A 136 2.24 -11.41 8.15
N ALA A 137 2.24 -12.42 7.30
CA ALA A 137 1.33 -13.55 7.37
C ALA A 137 2.09 -14.88 7.46
N GLU A 138 1.71 -15.70 8.43
CA GLU A 138 2.12 -17.11 8.55
C GLU A 138 0.91 -17.96 8.90
N GLY A 139 0.36 -18.70 7.92
CA GLY A 139 -0.87 -19.46 8.11
C GLY A 139 -2.02 -18.56 8.59
N ASP A 140 -2.41 -18.76 9.85
CA ASP A 140 -3.42 -17.98 10.56
C ASP A 140 -2.85 -17.00 11.61
N ALA A 141 -1.54 -16.78 11.69
CA ALA A 141 -0.95 -15.70 12.46
C ALA A 141 -0.67 -14.50 11.56
N TRP A 142 -1.36 -13.39 11.78
CA TRP A 142 -1.27 -12.16 10.98
C TRP A 142 -0.92 -10.98 11.87
N THR A 143 0.22 -10.34 11.59
CA THR A 143 0.80 -9.34 12.48
C THR A 143 1.20 -8.10 11.69
N PHE A 144 0.80 -6.93 12.19
CA PHE A 144 1.27 -5.66 11.66
C PHE A 144 2.63 -5.31 12.27
N ILE A 145 3.56 -4.87 11.43
CA ILE A 145 4.89 -4.40 11.79
C ILE A 145 5.08 -2.93 11.41
N ASP A 146 6.22 -2.36 11.76
CA ASP A 146 6.59 -0.96 11.47
C ASP A 146 5.74 0.10 12.21
N TRP A 147 5.78 0.02 13.54
CA TRP A 147 5.03 0.87 14.47
C TRP A 147 5.68 2.23 14.77
N ASN A 148 6.81 2.57 14.14
CA ASN A 148 7.58 3.78 14.46
C ASN A 148 6.78 5.07 14.25
N VAL A 149 5.85 5.08 13.29
CA VAL A 149 4.97 6.22 12.98
C VAL A 149 3.61 6.15 13.66
N ALA A 150 3.43 5.23 14.62
CA ALA A 150 2.25 5.22 15.46
C ALA A 150 2.12 6.55 16.22
N GLY A 151 0.90 6.88 16.63
CA GLY A 151 0.63 8.09 17.40
C GLY A 151 -0.84 8.48 17.41
N PRO A 152 -1.19 9.60 18.07
CA PRO A 152 -2.57 10.06 18.16
C PRO A 152 -3.25 10.14 16.79
N GLY A 153 -4.47 9.64 16.71
CA GLY A 153 -5.25 9.59 15.48
C GLY A 153 -6.71 9.24 15.75
N SER A 154 -7.44 8.91 14.68
CA SER A 154 -8.81 8.41 14.77
C SER A 154 -8.93 7.06 14.06
N ARG A 155 -9.90 6.25 14.49
CA ARG A 155 -10.17 4.93 13.88
C ARG A 155 -10.43 5.04 12.39
N LEU A 156 -11.19 6.06 12.01
CA LEU A 156 -11.58 6.27 10.62
C LEU A 156 -10.40 6.75 9.76
N TRP A 157 -9.50 7.55 10.33
CA TRP A 157 -8.29 8.01 9.66
C TRP A 157 -7.35 6.85 9.30
N ASP A 158 -7.13 5.95 10.26
CA ASP A 158 -6.25 4.80 10.08
C ASP A 158 -6.87 3.77 9.11
N LEU A 159 -8.17 3.47 9.30
CA LEU A 159 -8.91 2.57 8.41
C LEU A 159 -8.98 3.10 6.96
N ALA A 160 -9.15 4.41 6.76
CA ALA A 160 -9.16 4.98 5.42
C ALA A 160 -7.82 4.80 4.70
N TYR A 161 -6.70 4.84 5.43
CA TYR A 161 -5.41 4.53 4.86
C TYR A 161 -5.29 3.05 4.48
N ALA A 162 -5.70 2.15 5.37
CA ALA A 162 -5.72 0.71 5.09
C ALA A 162 -6.58 0.37 3.89
N VAL A 163 -7.80 0.91 3.79
CA VAL A 163 -8.68 0.69 2.64
C VAL A 163 -7.99 1.11 1.34
N ARG A 164 -7.32 2.27 1.30
CA ARG A 164 -6.55 2.70 0.13
C ARG A 164 -5.41 1.72 -0.22
N ALA A 165 -4.75 1.15 0.78
CA ALA A 165 -3.59 0.29 0.59
C ALA A 165 -3.97 -1.15 0.18
N PHE A 166 -5.01 -1.72 0.80
CA PHE A 166 -5.49 -3.09 0.56
C PHE A 166 -6.51 -3.20 -0.57
N VAL A 167 -7.19 -2.10 -0.92
CA VAL A 167 -8.06 -2.01 -2.09
C VAL A 167 -7.43 -1.01 -3.04
N PRO A 168 -6.73 -1.45 -4.11
CA PRO A 168 -6.07 -0.53 -5.04
C PRO A 168 -7.11 0.37 -5.73
N LEU A 169 -7.29 1.59 -5.20
CA LEU A 169 -8.16 2.62 -5.77
C LEU A 169 -7.33 3.43 -6.76
N SER A 170 -7.59 3.27 -8.05
CA SER A 170 -6.97 4.06 -9.11
C SER A 170 -8.00 4.87 -9.88
N ALA A 171 -7.68 6.12 -10.19
CA ALA A 171 -8.44 6.93 -11.13
C ALA A 171 -8.07 6.64 -12.59
N ASP A 172 -6.90 6.03 -12.83
CA ASP A 172 -6.45 5.63 -14.16
C ASP A 172 -7.26 4.40 -14.62
N PRO A 173 -8.02 4.50 -15.72
CA PRO A 173 -8.84 3.40 -16.25
C PRO A 173 -8.05 2.10 -16.45
N ALA A 174 -6.76 2.16 -16.78
CA ALA A 174 -5.92 0.98 -16.96
C ALA A 174 -5.69 0.17 -15.67
N TRP A 175 -5.90 0.79 -14.51
CA TRP A 175 -5.67 0.21 -13.19
C TRP A 175 -6.92 0.23 -12.30
N GLN A 176 -8.08 0.57 -12.88
CA GLN A 176 -9.35 0.54 -12.18
C GLN A 176 -9.80 -0.91 -11.94
N ARG A 177 -10.34 -1.15 -10.75
CA ARG A 177 -10.97 -2.42 -10.40
C ARG A 177 -12.49 -2.28 -10.46
N PRO A 178 -13.20 -3.10 -11.26
CA PRO A 178 -14.67 -3.07 -11.30
C PRO A 178 -15.32 -3.36 -9.94
N ASP A 179 -14.66 -4.17 -9.10
CA ASP A 179 -15.14 -4.59 -7.79
C ASP A 179 -14.73 -3.64 -6.64
N ALA A 180 -14.06 -2.52 -6.91
CA ALA A 180 -13.50 -1.64 -5.88
C ALA A 180 -14.54 -1.18 -4.85
N ALA A 181 -15.72 -0.72 -5.30
CA ALA A 181 -16.78 -0.27 -4.41
C ALA A 181 -17.31 -1.42 -3.52
N ALA A 182 -17.46 -2.63 -4.08
CA ALA A 182 -17.88 -3.80 -3.33
C ALA A 182 -16.84 -4.19 -2.27
N ARG A 183 -15.54 -4.12 -2.59
CA ARG A 183 -14.44 -4.38 -1.65
C ARG A 183 -14.35 -3.33 -0.54
N VAL A 184 -14.56 -2.05 -0.84
CA VAL A 184 -14.62 -0.99 0.18
C VAL A 184 -15.78 -1.24 1.14
N ARG A 185 -16.95 -1.61 0.61
CA ARG A 185 -18.12 -1.96 1.43
C ARG A 185 -17.84 -3.18 2.31
N LEU A 186 -17.21 -4.23 1.75
CA LEU A 186 -16.79 -5.41 2.49
C LEU A 186 -15.88 -5.08 3.67
N VAL A 187 -14.89 -4.19 3.48
CA VAL A 187 -14.02 -3.74 4.58
C VAL A 187 -14.82 -2.97 5.63
N ALA A 188 -15.72 -2.07 5.22
CA ALA A 188 -16.58 -1.33 6.15
C ALA A 188 -17.52 -2.27 6.96
N ASP A 189 -18.06 -3.30 6.31
CA ASP A 189 -18.89 -4.34 6.92
C ASP A 189 -18.10 -5.15 7.94
N ALA A 190 -16.97 -5.71 7.52
CA ALA A 190 -16.15 -6.58 8.36
C ALA A 190 -15.48 -5.84 9.53
N TYR A 191 -15.16 -4.56 9.36
CA TYR A 191 -14.70 -3.69 10.45
C TYR A 191 -15.83 -3.35 11.46
N GLY A 192 -17.09 -3.43 11.02
CA GLY A 192 -18.25 -3.07 11.81
C GLY A 192 -18.46 -1.57 11.93
N LEU A 193 -18.30 -0.82 10.82
CA LEU A 193 -18.66 0.60 10.81
C LEU A 193 -20.17 0.78 10.92
N ASP A 194 -20.58 1.67 11.81
CA ASP A 194 -21.94 2.20 11.84
C ASP A 194 -22.24 3.07 10.61
N GLU A 195 -23.53 3.36 10.40
CA GLU A 195 -24.02 4.09 9.25
C GLU A 195 -23.48 5.54 9.17
N ALA A 196 -23.23 6.18 10.32
CA ALA A 196 -22.64 7.52 10.35
C ALA A 196 -21.16 7.51 9.89
N ARG A 197 -20.36 6.55 10.38
CA ARG A 197 -18.96 6.38 9.99
C ARG A 197 -18.83 5.89 8.54
N ARG A 198 -19.75 5.07 8.05
CA ARG A 198 -19.81 4.66 6.62
C ARG A 198 -19.93 5.86 5.69
N ARG A 199 -20.85 6.79 5.98
CA ARG A 199 -20.98 8.04 5.20
C ARG A 199 -19.72 8.89 5.23
N ARG A 200 -18.94 8.83 6.32
CA ARG A 200 -17.67 9.56 6.45
C ARG A 200 -16.48 8.87 5.80
N LEU A 201 -16.54 7.57 5.49
CA LEU A 201 -15.39 6.81 4.95
C LEU A 201 -14.96 7.30 3.57
N ALA A 202 -15.89 7.48 2.63
CA ALA A 202 -15.58 7.94 1.27
C ALA A 202 -14.88 9.32 1.23
N PRO A 203 -15.40 10.37 1.91
CA PRO A 203 -14.67 11.64 1.98
C PRO A 203 -13.34 11.51 2.73
N MET A 204 -13.23 10.64 3.74
CA MET A 204 -11.96 10.40 4.44
C MET A 204 -10.90 9.78 3.53
N LEU A 205 -11.28 8.79 2.72
CA LEU A 205 -10.40 8.17 1.71
C LEU A 205 -9.78 9.20 0.78
N ALA A 206 -10.60 10.13 0.27
CA ALA A 206 -10.13 11.19 -0.61
C ALA A 206 -9.16 12.14 0.11
N ARG A 207 -9.43 12.50 1.37
CA ARG A 207 -8.58 13.38 2.19
C ARG A 207 -7.24 12.71 2.51
N ARG A 208 -7.27 11.50 3.06
CA ARG A 208 -6.08 10.71 3.41
C ARG A 208 -5.19 10.48 2.18
N SER A 209 -5.78 10.14 1.04
CA SER A 209 -5.05 9.98 -0.23
C SER A 209 -4.34 11.26 -0.68
N LYS A 210 -4.98 12.43 -0.58
CA LYS A 210 -4.36 13.72 -0.95
C LYS A 210 -3.14 14.04 -0.09
N ARG A 211 -3.17 13.71 1.21
CA ARG A 211 -2.07 14.00 2.14
C ARG A 211 -0.86 13.10 1.96
N HIS A 212 -1.02 11.89 1.43
CA HIS A 212 0.11 11.02 1.05
C HIS A 212 0.73 11.41 -0.30
N VAL A 213 -0.09 11.88 -1.25
CA VAL A 213 0.41 12.28 -2.57
C VAL A 213 1.18 13.60 -2.54
N ARG A 214 0.85 14.54 -1.64
CA ARG A 214 1.50 15.87 -1.57
C ARG A 214 2.99 15.82 -1.19
N PRO A 215 3.41 15.12 -0.12
CA PRO A 215 4.82 14.93 0.22
C PRO A 215 5.58 14.14 -0.85
N ALA A 216 4.96 13.09 -1.42
CA ALA A 216 5.54 12.32 -2.51
C ALA A 216 5.82 13.15 -3.77
N ARG A 217 4.89 14.06 -4.15
CA ARG A 217 5.08 15.00 -5.27
C ARG A 217 6.12 16.09 -4.99
N ARG A 218 6.22 16.58 -3.75
CA ARG A 218 7.30 17.50 -3.35
C ARG A 218 8.66 16.83 -3.45
N ARG A 219 8.83 15.65 -2.84
CA ARG A 219 10.07 14.86 -2.91
C ARG A 219 10.47 14.53 -4.36
N ALA A 220 9.50 14.16 -5.20
CA ALA A 220 9.75 13.90 -6.63
C ALA A 220 10.19 15.16 -7.40
N ARG A 221 9.70 16.35 -7.05
CA ARG A 221 10.18 17.63 -7.60
C ARG A 221 11.58 17.98 -7.09
N ASP A 222 11.90 17.59 -5.87
CA ASP A 222 13.20 17.82 -5.22
C ASP A 222 14.24 16.72 -5.55
N GLY A 223 13.95 15.84 -6.52
CA GLY A 223 14.86 14.77 -6.97
C GLY A 223 15.04 13.61 -5.97
N ARG A 224 14.21 13.54 -4.92
CA ARG A 224 14.26 12.49 -3.89
C ARG A 224 13.20 11.40 -4.17
N PRO A 225 13.51 10.11 -3.95
CA PRO A 225 12.54 9.03 -4.16
C PRO A 225 11.31 9.21 -3.26
N ALA A 226 10.13 8.90 -3.81
CA ALA A 226 8.87 8.96 -3.09
C ALA A 226 8.68 7.69 -2.24
N VAL A 227 8.54 7.87 -0.92
CA VAL A 227 8.16 6.81 0.02
C VAL A 227 6.66 6.54 -0.13
N GLY A 228 6.25 5.28 -0.32
CA GLY A 228 4.83 4.87 -0.28
C GLY A 228 3.95 5.17 -1.51
N ALA A 229 4.52 5.58 -2.65
CA ALA A 229 3.76 5.86 -3.87
C ALA A 229 3.41 4.61 -4.72
N ALA A 230 3.58 3.40 -4.18
CA ALA A 230 3.50 2.15 -4.95
C ALA A 230 2.06 1.65 -5.19
N VAL A 231 1.10 1.92 -4.30
CA VAL A 231 -0.29 1.50 -4.55
C VAL A 231 -0.96 2.50 -5.49
N GLY A 232 -1.09 2.09 -6.76
CA GLY A 232 -1.62 2.89 -7.87
C GLY A 232 -0.67 3.03 -9.06
N ARG A 233 0.59 2.58 -8.95
CA ARG A 233 1.45 2.32 -10.11
C ARG A 233 1.59 0.81 -10.23
N GLY A 234 1.06 0.23 -11.31
CA GLY A 234 1.20 -1.22 -11.58
C GLY A 234 2.65 -1.70 -11.46
N PRO A 235 2.88 -3.02 -11.31
CA PRO A 235 4.20 -3.57 -11.05
C PRO A 235 5.21 -3.12 -12.10
N ARG A 236 6.28 -2.46 -11.66
CA ARG A 236 7.47 -2.26 -12.50
C ARG A 236 8.12 -3.63 -12.69
N ARG A 237 7.73 -4.35 -13.75
CA ARG A 237 8.53 -5.45 -14.27
C ARG A 237 9.92 -4.89 -14.59
N GLY A 238 10.90 -5.28 -13.79
CA GLY A 238 12.30 -4.98 -14.00
C GLY A 238 12.78 -5.68 -15.27
N LEU A 239 13.06 -4.90 -16.30
CA LEU A 239 13.93 -5.29 -17.39
C LEU A 239 15.33 -4.75 -17.07
N ALA A 240 16.29 -5.64 -16.83
CA ALA A 240 17.76 -5.50 -17.02
C ALA A 240 18.45 -6.46 -16.04
N ALA A 241 19.42 -7.30 -16.40
CA ALA A 241 20.20 -7.54 -17.62
C ALA A 241 20.90 -8.93 -17.44
N ARG A 242 21.64 -9.59 -18.33
CA ARG A 242 22.63 -9.18 -19.35
C ARG A 242 22.88 -10.41 -20.26
N HIS A 243 23.11 -10.23 -21.56
CA HIS A 243 24.44 -10.40 -22.17
C HIS A 243 24.46 -10.34 -23.71
N ARG A 244 25.52 -9.68 -24.19
CA ARG A 244 26.23 -9.77 -25.48
C ARG A 244 25.73 -8.95 -26.68
N VAL A 245 26.49 -7.87 -26.84
CA VAL A 245 26.90 -7.18 -28.06
C VAL A 245 27.05 -8.12 -29.27
N HIS A 246 26.41 -7.74 -30.38
CA HIS A 246 27.04 -7.82 -31.70
C HIS A 246 26.55 -6.67 -32.58
N ARG A 247 27.51 -5.88 -33.09
CA ARG A 247 27.37 -4.87 -34.16
C ARG A 247 27.43 -5.61 -35.51
N PRO A 248 26.74 -5.16 -36.57
CA PRO A 248 27.25 -4.12 -37.51
C PRO A 248 26.10 -3.23 -38.04
N ALA A 249 26.19 -2.23 -38.92
CA ALA A 249 27.22 -1.39 -39.53
C ALA A 249 26.51 -0.07 -39.94
N ARG A 250 27.28 1.01 -40.11
CA ARG A 250 26.81 2.29 -40.66
C ARG A 250 26.93 2.28 -42.19
N ALA A 251 25.90 2.78 -42.88
CA ALA A 251 25.93 3.54 -44.14
C ALA A 251 24.49 4.05 -44.35
N GLY A 252 24.15 5.26 -44.77
CA GLY A 252 24.87 6.31 -45.47
C GLY A 252 23.84 6.97 -46.40
N LEU A 253 23.34 8.15 -45.99
CA LEU A 253 22.84 9.29 -46.78
C LEU A 253 22.18 9.08 -48.17
N ALA A 254 20.94 9.60 -48.24
CA ALA A 254 20.47 10.66 -49.15
C ALA A 254 20.00 10.37 -50.61
N ARG A 255 18.80 10.92 -50.86
CA ARG A 255 18.25 11.58 -52.08
C ARG A 255 17.74 10.74 -53.28
N ARG A 256 16.43 10.95 -53.52
CA ARG A 256 15.62 10.81 -54.77
C ARG A 256 16.16 11.72 -55.91
N PRO A 257 15.80 11.59 -57.23
CA PRO A 257 14.42 11.37 -57.73
C PRO A 257 14.14 10.68 -59.10
N ALA A 258 12.85 10.34 -59.28
CA ALA A 258 11.93 10.37 -60.44
C ALA A 258 12.32 9.96 -61.88
N ARG A 259 11.49 9.07 -62.48
CA ARG A 259 10.67 9.19 -63.73
C ARG A 259 10.08 7.78 -64.03
N LEU A 260 9.11 7.54 -64.92
CA LEU A 260 7.80 8.06 -65.34
C LEU A 260 7.27 6.99 -66.33
N ILE A 261 5.99 7.06 -66.74
CA ILE A 261 5.30 6.29 -67.82
C ILE A 261 4.62 4.98 -67.32
N GLY A 262 3.34 4.70 -67.57
CA GLY A 262 2.36 5.32 -68.46
C GLY A 262 0.91 4.82 -68.25
N ARG A 263 0.02 5.55 -68.91
CA ARG A 263 -1.47 5.61 -68.89
C ARG A 263 -2.22 4.31 -69.24
N ARG A 264 -3.46 4.14 -68.73
CA ARG A 264 -4.73 4.37 -69.47
C ARG A 264 -5.97 4.16 -68.56
N ALA A 265 -7.10 4.71 -69.02
CA ALA A 265 -8.30 5.07 -68.28
C ALA A 265 -9.56 4.32 -68.78
N ALA A 266 -10.62 4.31 -67.95
CA ALA A 266 -12.08 4.38 -68.22
C ALA A 266 -12.83 3.78 -67.00
N SER A 267 -13.65 4.48 -66.18
CA SER A 267 -14.96 5.13 -66.42
C SER A 267 -16.04 4.07 -66.76
N VAL A 268 -17.24 3.90 -66.16
CA VAL A 268 -18.28 4.79 -65.60
C VAL A 268 -19.38 3.91 -64.93
N SER A 269 -20.02 4.41 -63.84
CA SER A 269 -21.43 4.20 -63.35
C SER A 269 -22.00 2.79 -63.09
N SER A 270 -23.06 2.55 -62.29
CA SER A 270 -23.84 3.26 -61.25
C SER A 270 -24.99 2.30 -60.81
N THR A 271 -25.58 2.53 -59.62
CA THR A 271 -27.05 2.40 -59.34
C THR A 271 -27.60 1.07 -58.76
N THR A 272 -27.88 1.12 -57.44
CA THR A 272 -29.09 0.67 -56.65
C THR A 272 -29.73 -0.71 -56.86
N ALA A 273 -30.52 -1.32 -55.95
CA ALA A 273 -31.04 -1.08 -54.59
C ALA A 273 -31.76 -2.37 -54.10
N ALA A 274 -32.03 -2.43 -52.79
CA ALA A 274 -33.11 -3.17 -52.10
C ALA A 274 -33.02 -4.72 -52.07
N GLY A 275 -33.32 -5.43 -50.98
CA GLY A 275 -33.99 -5.09 -49.72
C GLY A 275 -34.94 -6.24 -49.37
N ALA A 276 -34.93 -6.74 -48.13
CA ALA A 276 -36.07 -7.44 -47.51
C ALA A 276 -35.77 -7.78 -46.04
N THR A 277 -36.39 -7.05 -45.13
CA THR A 277 -36.62 -7.42 -43.73
C THR A 277 -38.03 -8.02 -43.63
N ALA A 278 -38.16 -9.19 -43.01
CA ALA A 278 -39.45 -9.79 -42.67
C ALA A 278 -39.63 -9.81 -41.15
N ARG A 279 -40.80 -9.31 -40.72
CA ARG A 279 -41.27 -9.24 -39.33
C ARG A 279 -41.95 -10.54 -38.89
N LEU A 280 -41.92 -10.70 -37.58
CA LEU A 280 -42.53 -11.71 -36.71
C LEU A 280 -44.06 -11.80 -36.81
N GLY A 281 -44.58 -13.01 -36.54
CA GLY A 281 -45.96 -13.27 -36.14
C GLY A 281 -46.01 -14.35 -35.06
N ALA A 282 -46.67 -14.03 -33.95
CA ALA A 282 -47.49 -14.86 -33.05
C ALA A 282 -47.63 -14.11 -31.70
#